data_AF-A0A6M4A259-F1
#
_entry.id   AF-A0A6M4A259-F1
#
_cell.length_a   1.000
_cell.length_b   1.000
_cell.length_c   1.000
_cell.angle_alpha   90.00
_cell.angle_beta   90.00
_cell.angle_gamma   90.00
#
_symmetry.space_group_name_H-M   'P 1'
#
loop_
_entity.id
_entity.type
_entity.pdbx_description
1 polymer ?
#
loop_
_entity_poly.entity_id
_entity_poly.type
_entity_poly.pdbx_seq_one_letter_code
_entity_poly.pdbx_strand_id
1 'polypeptide(L)'
;METGHHIQRTLLFGDVPAGIEQALIATYTEPSQGIDGDFYAITRFSPDCFEILVGDVMGKGVPAALIGAAVKTTNQVLAELMHTNMLHKQLPPPADIINLLHRYLTPRLIELAPSPCWCSYRTRLAHTGAGHNTIQGQMKPY
;
A
#
# COMPACT_ATOMS: atom_id res chain seq x y z
N MET A 1 -24.35 -10.38 -4.25
CA MET A 1 -23.84 -9.00 -4.16
C MET A 1 -23.04 -8.77 -2.87
N GLU A 2 -23.43 -9.38 -1.76
CA GLU A 2 -22.74 -9.32 -0.46
C GLU A 2 -21.29 -9.85 -0.47
N THR A 3 -21.03 -10.94 -1.19
CA THR A 3 -19.70 -11.58 -1.24
C THR A 3 -18.63 -10.68 -1.87
N GLY A 4 -18.96 -9.92 -2.92
CA GLY A 4 -17.98 -9.06 -3.60
C GLY A 4 -17.51 -7.90 -2.73
N HIS A 5 -18.46 -7.23 -2.07
CA HIS A 5 -18.15 -6.17 -1.11
C HIS A 5 -17.35 -6.70 0.08
N HIS A 6 -17.64 -7.91 0.56
CA HIS A 6 -16.87 -8.55 1.62
C HIS A 6 -15.44 -8.90 1.19
N ILE A 7 -15.25 -9.45 -0.02
CA ILE A 7 -13.93 -9.69 -0.62
C ILE A 7 -13.14 -8.39 -0.73
N GLN A 8 -13.77 -7.32 -1.22
CA GLN A 8 -13.12 -6.02 -1.37
C GLN A 8 -12.66 -5.45 -0.02
N ARG A 9 -13.53 -5.43 0.98
CA ARG A 9 -13.17 -4.98 2.34
C ARG A 9 -12.03 -5.80 2.94
N THR A 10 -12.11 -7.13 2.85
CA THR A 10 -11.15 -8.01 3.51
C THR A 10 -9.80 -8.01 2.79
N LEU A 11 -9.80 -7.97 1.46
CA LEU A 11 -8.57 -8.10 0.69
C LEU A 11 -7.94 -6.76 0.33
N LEU A 12 -8.71 -5.73 -0.02
CA LEU A 12 -8.17 -4.50 -0.59
C LEU A 12 -7.97 -3.38 0.42
N PHE A 13 -8.75 -3.35 1.50
CA PHE A 13 -8.67 -2.27 2.47
C PHE A 13 -7.84 -2.71 3.67
N GLY A 14 -6.78 -1.96 3.95
CA GLY A 14 -5.99 -2.13 5.18
C GLY A 14 -6.69 -1.50 6.37
N ASP A 15 -6.45 -2.05 7.55
CA ASP A 15 -6.81 -1.35 8.79
C ASP A 15 -5.84 -0.20 9.05
N VAL A 16 -6.31 0.84 9.73
CA VAL A 16 -5.45 1.89 10.26
C VAL A 16 -4.78 1.35 11.53
N PRO A 17 -3.44 1.16 11.56
CA PRO A 17 -2.78 0.61 12.73
C PRO A 17 -2.87 1.59 13.90
N ALA A 18 -3.13 1.07 15.10
CA ALA A 18 -3.12 1.85 16.33
C ALA A 18 -1.70 2.34 16.68
N GLY A 19 -1.61 3.47 17.37
CA GLY A 19 -0.34 3.98 17.90
C GLY A 19 0.58 4.62 16.85
N ILE A 20 0.01 5.25 15.82
CA ILE A 20 0.68 6.31 15.06
C ILE A 20 0.47 7.60 15.85
N GLU A 21 1.56 8.20 16.35
CA GLU A 21 1.47 9.46 17.08
C GLU A 21 1.47 10.63 16.09
N GLN A 22 0.84 11.75 16.48
CA GLN A 22 0.90 13.02 15.72
C GLN A 22 0.31 12.99 14.30
N ALA A 23 -0.44 11.95 13.91
CA ALA A 23 -1.18 11.90 12.66
C ALA A 23 -2.63 11.43 12.86
N LEU A 24 -3.55 12.10 12.17
CA LEU A 24 -4.94 11.66 12.04
C LEU A 24 -5.11 11.02 10.65
N ILE A 25 -5.47 9.73 10.61
CA ILE A 25 -5.69 9.00 9.37
C ILE A 25 -7.16 8.59 9.30
N ALA A 26 -7.84 9.02 8.24
CA ALA A 26 -9.18 8.59 7.89
C ALA A 26 -9.15 7.97 6.49
N THR A 27 -9.88 6.86 6.30
CA THR A 27 -9.98 6.17 5.02
C THR A 27 -11.43 6.14 4.57
N TYR A 28 -11.66 6.42 3.29
CA TYR A 28 -12.98 6.36 2.67
C TYR A 28 -12.83 5.79 1.26
N THR A 29 -13.74 4.92 0.90
CA THR A 29 -13.79 4.27 -0.41
C THR A 29 -15.25 3.97 -0.73
N GLU A 30 -15.66 4.29 -1.95
CA GLU A 30 -17.01 4.09 -2.43
C GLU A 30 -16.95 3.23 -3.70
N PRO A 31 -17.40 1.97 -3.66
CA PRO A 31 -17.36 1.11 -4.82
C PRO A 31 -18.42 1.53 -5.85
N SER A 32 -18.02 1.65 -7.11
CA SER A 32 -18.83 2.17 -8.21
C SER A 32 -19.94 1.20 -8.63
N GLN A 33 -19.63 -0.08 -8.90
CA GLN A 33 -20.58 -1.19 -9.08
C GLN A 33 -19.84 -2.53 -8.89
N GLY A 34 -20.18 -3.31 -7.86
CA GLY A 34 -19.61 -4.64 -7.65
C GLY A 34 -18.30 -4.60 -6.84
N ILE A 35 -17.18 -5.03 -7.44
CA ILE A 35 -15.86 -5.04 -6.82
C ILE A 35 -14.95 -4.13 -7.64
N ASP A 36 -14.33 -3.12 -7.02
CA ASP A 36 -13.34 -2.27 -7.68
C ASP A 36 -11.91 -2.76 -7.42
N GLY A 37 -10.97 -2.31 -8.26
CA GLY A 37 -9.55 -2.63 -8.16
C GLY A 37 -8.78 -1.77 -7.15
N ASP A 38 -9.42 -0.73 -6.62
CA ASP A 38 -8.79 0.22 -5.71
C ASP A 38 -8.47 -0.41 -4.37
N PHE A 39 -7.25 -0.17 -3.89
CA PHE A 39 -6.78 -0.71 -2.64
C PHE A 39 -5.92 0.29 -1.89
N TYR A 40 -5.86 0.11 -0.57
CA TYR A 40 -4.91 0.84 0.25
C TYR A 40 -4.40 -0.04 1.39
N ALA A 41 -3.19 0.25 1.84
CA ALA A 41 -2.56 -0.40 2.98
C ALA A 41 -1.82 0.63 3.80
N ILE A 42 -1.90 0.53 5.12
CA ILE A 42 -1.13 1.36 6.03
C ILE A 42 -0.25 0.44 6.87
N THR A 43 1.06 0.58 6.71
CA THR A 43 2.05 -0.22 7.44
C THR A 43 2.82 0.70 8.39
N ARG A 44 2.75 0.40 9.69
CA ARG A 44 3.49 1.13 10.72
C ARG A 44 4.84 0.45 10.97
N PHE A 45 5.93 1.20 10.86
CA PHE A 45 7.29 0.74 11.16
C PHE A 45 7.77 1.18 12.54
N SER A 46 7.29 2.33 13.02
CA SER A 46 7.49 2.83 14.38
C SER A 46 6.37 3.82 14.73
N PRO A 47 6.25 4.30 15.99
CA PRO A 47 5.25 5.32 16.35
C PRO A 47 5.25 6.57 15.44
N ASP A 48 6.42 6.87 14.88
CA ASP A 48 6.71 8.07 14.07
C ASP A 48 6.94 7.78 12.58
N CYS A 49 6.96 6.52 12.17
CA CYS A 49 7.26 6.16 10.79
C CYS A 49 6.24 5.15 10.28
N PHE A 50 5.50 5.55 9.24
CA PHE A 50 4.53 4.70 8.59
C PHE A 50 4.54 4.89 7.07
N GLU A 51 4.00 3.93 6.36
CA GLU A 51 3.82 3.94 4.92
C GLU A 51 2.36 3.74 4.57
N ILE A 52 1.89 4.54 3.63
CA ILE A 52 0.60 4.42 2.98
C ILE A 52 0.86 3.95 1.56
N LEU A 53 0.40 2.75 1.23
CA LEU A 53 0.31 2.26 -0.13
C LEU A 53 -1.12 2.49 -0.62
N VAL A 54 -1.28 3.07 -1.80
CA VAL A 54 -2.57 3.22 -2.48
C VAL A 54 -2.40 2.79 -3.92
N GLY A 55 -3.35 2.06 -4.47
CA GLY A 55 -3.33 1.72 -5.89
C GLY A 55 -4.71 1.61 -6.50
N ASP A 56 -4.75 1.82 -7.81
CA ASP A 56 -5.91 1.70 -8.68
C ASP A 56 -5.55 0.66 -9.75
N VAL A 57 -6.24 -0.47 -9.71
CA VAL A 57 -6.09 -1.51 -10.72
C VAL A 57 -7.17 -1.31 -11.77
N MET A 58 -6.75 -0.91 -12.98
CA MET A 58 -7.67 -0.78 -14.10
C MET A 58 -8.42 -2.10 -14.34
N GLY A 59 -9.75 -2.02 -14.29
CA GLY A 59 -10.65 -3.16 -14.42
C GLY A 59 -11.68 -3.17 -13.29
N LYS A 60 -12.58 -4.16 -13.31
CA LYS A 60 -13.57 -4.38 -12.24
C LYS A 60 -13.72 -5.87 -11.99
N GLY A 61 -14.29 -6.20 -10.84
CA GLY A 61 -14.59 -7.57 -10.45
C GLY A 61 -13.42 -8.26 -9.75
N VAL A 62 -13.56 -9.59 -9.63
CA VAL A 62 -12.62 -10.44 -8.90
C VAL A 62 -11.18 -10.36 -9.41
N PRO A 63 -10.88 -10.34 -10.73
CA PRO A 63 -9.50 -10.25 -11.20
C PRO A 63 -8.78 -8.99 -10.74
N ALA A 64 -9.40 -7.82 -10.87
CA ALA A 64 -8.82 -6.55 -10.42
C ALA A 64 -8.56 -6.54 -8.91
N ALA A 65 -9.50 -7.07 -8.11
CA ALA A 65 -9.31 -7.20 -6.68
C ALA A 65 -8.22 -8.20 -6.28
N LEU A 66 -8.06 -9.31 -7.01
CA LEU A 66 -6.96 -10.25 -6.73
C LEU A 66 -5.60 -9.63 -7.01
N ILE A 67 -5.49 -8.81 -8.06
CA ILE A 67 -4.28 -8.06 -8.37
C ILE A 67 -3.96 -7.07 -7.24
N GLY A 68 -4.94 -6.25 -6.84
CA GLY A 68 -4.77 -5.29 -5.73
C GLY A 68 -4.38 -5.99 -4.42
N ALA A 69 -5.02 -7.11 -4.11
CA ALA A 69 -4.70 -7.93 -2.94
C ALA A 69 -3.28 -8.50 -2.98
N ALA A 70 -2.83 -8.97 -4.15
CA ALA A 70 -1.48 -9.50 -4.32
C ALA A 70 -0.42 -8.41 -4.13
N VAL A 71 -0.61 -7.23 -4.72
CA VAL A 71 0.30 -6.07 -4.55
C VAL A 71 0.36 -5.65 -3.09
N LYS A 72 -0.81 -5.45 -2.46
CA LYS A 72 -0.94 -5.10 -1.04
C LYS A 72 -0.21 -6.10 -0.15
N THR A 73 -0.54 -7.40 -0.27
CA THR A 73 0.02 -8.45 0.59
C THR A 73 1.52 -8.56 0.41
N THR A 74 2.01 -8.50 -0.84
CA THR A 74 3.46 -8.57 -1.11
C THR A 74 4.19 -7.38 -0.50
N ASN A 75 3.63 -6.17 -0.59
CA ASN A 75 4.21 -4.98 0.04
C ASN A 75 4.23 -5.11 1.57
N GLN A 76 3.14 -5.57 2.18
CA GLN A 76 3.04 -5.76 3.62
C GLN A 76 4.05 -6.80 4.13
N VAL A 77 4.18 -7.93 3.45
CA VAL A 77 5.18 -8.96 3.81
C VAL A 77 6.60 -8.42 3.66
N LEU A 78 6.90 -7.72 2.57
CA LEU A 78 8.22 -7.11 2.38
C LEU A 78 8.52 -6.07 3.48
N ALA A 79 7.56 -5.21 3.80
CA ALA A 79 7.67 -4.23 4.85
C ALA A 79 7.90 -4.87 6.23
N GLU A 80 7.18 -5.94 6.56
CA GLU A 80 7.31 -6.68 7.83
C GLU A 80 8.65 -7.42 7.93
N LEU A 81 9.07 -8.10 6.86
CA LEU A 81 10.38 -8.76 6.80
C LEU A 81 11.52 -7.76 6.95
N MET A 82 11.36 -6.58 6.37
CA MET A 82 12.31 -5.51 6.54
C MET A 82 12.30 -5.01 7.99
N HIS A 83 11.13 -4.76 8.59
CA HIS A 83 11.05 -4.34 10.00
C HIS A 83 11.76 -5.34 10.94
N THR A 84 11.52 -6.64 10.77
CA THR A 84 12.09 -7.70 11.60
C THR A 84 13.59 -7.94 11.37
N ASN A 85 14.08 -7.84 10.12
CA ASN A 85 15.50 -8.01 9.80
C ASN A 85 16.34 -6.74 9.98
N MET A 86 15.72 -5.57 10.18
CA MET A 86 16.39 -4.27 10.33
C MET A 86 16.81 -3.98 11.77
N LEU A 87 17.44 -4.94 12.47
CA LEU A 87 18.01 -4.67 13.80
C LEU A 87 19.07 -3.53 13.75
N HIS A 88 19.65 -3.18 12.59
CA HIS A 88 20.65 -2.09 12.48
C HIS A 88 20.73 -1.34 11.12
N LYS A 89 19.73 -1.35 10.23
CA LYS A 89 19.81 -0.66 8.92
C LYS A 89 18.67 0.33 8.66
N GLN A 90 18.96 1.30 7.79
CA GLN A 90 17.99 2.26 7.28
C GLN A 90 16.97 1.55 6.38
N LEU A 91 15.68 1.85 6.57
CA LEU A 91 14.64 1.43 5.64
C LEU A 91 14.95 1.95 4.21
N PRO A 92 14.96 1.08 3.18
CA PRO A 92 15.20 1.48 1.81
C PRO A 92 14.07 2.40 1.33
N PRO A 93 14.35 3.35 0.43
CA PRO A 93 13.36 4.26 -0.12
C PRO A 93 12.12 3.53 -0.68
N PRO A 94 10.92 4.13 -0.62
CA PRO A 94 9.71 3.59 -1.25
C PRO A 94 9.90 3.25 -2.73
N ALA A 95 10.77 3.99 -3.43
CA ALA A 95 11.10 3.73 -4.81
C ALA A 95 11.69 2.33 -5.06
N ASP A 96 12.56 1.84 -4.18
CA ASP A 96 13.17 0.52 -4.34
C ASP A 96 12.13 -0.59 -4.19
N ILE A 97 11.24 -0.46 -3.19
CA ILE A 97 10.15 -1.40 -2.96
C ILE A 97 9.18 -1.40 -4.14
N ILE A 98 8.73 -0.23 -4.59
CA ILE A 98 7.81 -0.10 -5.71
C ILE A 98 8.44 -0.62 -7.00
N ASN A 99 9.72 -0.33 -7.27
CA ASN A 99 10.42 -0.84 -8.45
C ASN A 99 10.58 -2.35 -8.42
N LEU A 100 10.82 -2.93 -7.24
CA LEU A 100 10.92 -4.38 -7.05
C LEU A 100 9.56 -5.05 -7.29
N LEU A 101 8.50 -4.54 -6.65
CA LEU A 101 7.13 -5.02 -6.86
C LEU A 101 6.73 -4.92 -8.32
N HIS A 102 6.99 -3.78 -8.96
CA HIS A 102 6.77 -3.60 -10.39
C HIS A 102 7.51 -4.67 -11.18
N ARG A 103 8.82 -4.86 -11.00
CA ARG A 103 9.57 -5.88 -11.76
C ARG A 103 9.00 -7.29 -11.63
N TYR A 104 8.54 -7.69 -10.44
CA TYR A 104 8.06 -9.05 -10.19
C TYR A 104 6.60 -9.27 -10.56
N LEU A 105 5.75 -8.28 -10.33
CA LEU A 105 4.31 -8.40 -10.49
C LEU A 105 3.88 -7.95 -11.88
N THR A 106 4.47 -6.90 -12.44
CA THR A 106 4.07 -6.34 -13.74
C THR A 106 3.95 -7.36 -14.86
N PRO A 107 4.93 -8.24 -15.11
CA PRO A 107 4.85 -9.21 -16.21
C PRO A 107 3.72 -10.21 -16.02
N ARG A 108 3.37 -10.54 -14.77
CA ARG A 108 2.33 -11.50 -14.42
C ARG A 108 0.93 -10.88 -14.40
N LEU A 109 0.85 -9.59 -14.12
CA LEU A 109 -0.42 -8.87 -13.99
C LEU A 109 -0.89 -8.24 -15.31
N ILE A 110 0.03 -7.91 -16.24
CA ILE A 110 -0.33 -7.34 -17.55
C ILE A 110 -1.23 -8.30 -18.36
N GLU A 111 -1.08 -9.60 -18.15
CA GLU A 111 -1.91 -10.63 -18.78
C GLU A 111 -3.36 -10.64 -18.24
N LEU A 112 -3.56 -10.12 -17.03
CA LEU A 112 -4.84 -10.12 -16.31
C LEU A 112 -5.55 -8.75 -16.35
N ALA A 113 -4.78 -7.66 -16.43
CA ALA A 113 -5.29 -6.31 -16.58
C ALA A 113 -4.23 -5.42 -17.28
N PRO A 114 -4.57 -4.73 -18.38
CA PRO A 114 -3.56 -4.10 -19.23
C PRO A 114 -2.87 -2.85 -18.64
N SER A 115 -3.28 -2.30 -17.49
CA SER A 115 -2.70 -1.05 -16.94
C SER A 115 -2.94 -0.82 -15.44
N PRO A 116 -2.34 -1.59 -14.50
CA PRO A 116 -2.45 -1.27 -13.08
C PRO A 116 -1.57 -0.06 -12.68
N CYS A 117 -2.09 0.89 -11.89
CA CYS A 117 -1.36 2.04 -11.36
C CYS A 117 -1.28 1.98 -9.83
N TRP A 118 -0.10 2.19 -9.23
CA TRP A 118 0.01 2.24 -7.77
C TRP A 118 1.06 3.22 -7.27
N CYS A 119 0.86 3.68 -6.04
CA CYS A 119 1.67 4.69 -5.36
C CYS A 119 1.97 4.25 -3.92
N SER A 120 3.23 4.39 -3.50
CA SER A 120 3.60 4.28 -2.09
C SER A 120 4.11 5.60 -1.57
N TYR A 121 3.60 6.00 -0.42
CA TYR A 121 4.02 7.19 0.33
C TYR A 121 4.51 6.74 1.69
N ARG A 122 5.76 7.05 2.01
CA ARG A 122 6.32 6.86 3.34
C ARG A 122 6.49 8.21 4.02
N THR A 123 6.03 8.29 5.25
CA THR A 123 6.19 9.48 6.08
C THR A 123 6.94 9.14 7.34
N ARG A 124 7.85 10.04 7.72
CA ARG A 124 8.55 10.06 9.01
C ARG A 124 8.23 11.37 9.70
N LEU A 125 7.52 11.28 10.81
CA LEU A 125 7.18 12.37 11.70
C LEU A 125 8.37 12.65 12.63
N ALA A 126 8.55 13.91 13.02
CA ALA A 126 9.60 14.31 13.94
C ALA A 126 9.03 14.53 15.35
N HIS A 127 9.62 13.90 16.36
CA HIS A 127 9.16 13.98 17.76
C HIS A 127 9.25 15.39 18.41
N THR A 128 9.98 16.36 17.87
CA THR A 128 10.18 17.69 18.50
C THR A 128 10.33 18.81 17.47
N GLY A 129 9.89 20.02 17.81
CA GLY A 129 9.77 21.22 16.93
C GLY A 129 11.05 21.77 16.28
N ALA A 130 12.13 20.99 16.25
CA ALA A 130 13.36 21.27 15.51
C ALA A 130 13.67 20.22 14.41
N GLY A 131 12.89 19.14 14.29
CA GLY A 131 13.01 18.15 13.22
C GLY A 131 12.02 18.41 12.07
N HIS A 132 12.44 18.18 10.83
CA HIS A 132 11.56 18.29 9.66
C HIS A 132 10.82 16.97 9.42
N ASN A 133 9.48 17.03 9.34
CA ASN A 133 8.68 15.94 8.81
C ASN A 133 9.14 15.62 7.38
N THR A 134 9.41 14.35 7.10
CA THR A 134 9.89 13.93 5.78
C THR A 134 8.86 13.02 5.14
N ILE A 135 8.40 13.39 3.95
CA ILE A 135 7.53 12.57 3.11
C ILE A 135 8.32 12.14 1.88
N GLN A 136 8.37 10.84 1.64
CA GLN A 136 8.94 10.24 0.43
C GLN A 136 7.82 9.52 -0.31
N GLY A 137 7.52 9.94 -1.54
CA GLY A 137 6.52 9.30 -2.39
C GLY A 137 7.15 8.69 -3.62
N GLN A 138 6.67 7.53 -4.02
CA GLN A 138 6.90 6.97 -5.35
C GLN A 138 5.57 6.55 -5.96
N MET A 139 5.26 7.13 -7.11
CA MET A 139 4.21 6.69 -8.00
C MET A 139 4.84 5.88 -9.15
N LYS A 140 4.19 4.78 -9.52
CA LYS A 140 4.51 4.06 -10.75
C LYS A 140 3.21 3.83 -11.53
N PRO A 141 2.96 4.63 -12.57
CA PRO A 141 2.13 4.17 -13.66
C PRO A 141 2.90 3.11 -14.46
N TYR A 142 2.18 2.33 -15.26
CA TYR A 142 2.79 1.75 -16.45
C TYR A 142 3.13 2.85 -17.44
#